data_AF-A0A973GD76-F1
#
_entry.id   AF-A0A973GD76-F1
#
_cell.length_a   1.000
_cell.length_b   1.000
_cell.length_c   1.000
_cell.angle_alpha   90.00
_cell.angle_beta   90.00
_cell.angle_gamma   90.00
#
_symmetry.space_group_name_H-M   'P 1'
#
loop_
_entity.id
_entity.type
_entity.pdbx_description
1 polymer ?
#
loop_
_entity_poly.entity_id
_entity_poly.type
_entity_poly.pdbx_seq_one_letter_code
_entity_poly.pdbx_strand_id
1 'polypeptide(L)'
;MFSTDAIRAILGIEESVQLTPLEMADKLNITFYPYSEHDVSPHVLAFATLLEKTLFELKANIVPYEESLEHVSVRKRIRRVVRILINDIGYFFQRIIKKTPSIPFIGIAVIKSALRPKRIKAGISVIALGEQATGNLPMDNTSSFRRSSVITILDRPDNIKKETAFQEHFDTAMHLFAYHMTNIVLAVDEKEWIVYNFNASHPVYQIDDTFKEHVLSALIPKIVAPIRPYRFSEFIVTQNGFDPHDEYHERLVYDLTYSGTLLEKTGLYPPGKKIEDLPFRNKFYEWIGKIHLDNRNGMSYGFLALQMPVQISPVMNHEEAEKFFGDSIPLAEGNFVFDTHMYFTFSFDGELLYMKIPDVWVLSQRSGCDKTHMDPEKDILKMGLIDGQMHLRSPKGLELTKEYKPSFDTKVILAHAVGNAIVASLSAYKGINSHFVTMMRTQGVALAHWHGYINPNMIPEGWFTHGIQNPHVACSSPQSAVYALSGKLDVFIEAFAKKKEYRGDIHIEPHHGTNIIFPSLVELGKYLSGDMQVAVLGNAYLYLYEHNENL
;
A
#
# COMPACT_ATOMS: atom_id res chain seq x y z
N MET A 1 4.94 23.36 11.06
CA MET A 1 4.50 22.37 10.05
C MET A 1 5.57 21.29 10.02
N PHE A 2 5.22 20.02 9.86
CA PHE A 2 6.22 18.94 9.92
C PHE A 2 6.95 18.84 8.58
N SER A 3 8.28 18.88 8.60
CA SER A 3 9.05 18.71 7.37
C SER A 3 8.93 17.28 6.83
N THR A 4 9.04 17.12 5.50
CA THR A 4 9.02 15.80 4.86
C THR A 4 10.13 14.89 5.39
N ASP A 5 11.30 15.46 5.71
CA ASP A 5 12.41 14.69 6.27
C ASP A 5 12.13 14.22 7.69
N ALA A 6 11.47 15.05 8.52
CA ALA A 6 11.01 14.61 9.84
C ALA A 6 9.98 13.48 9.73
N ILE A 7 9.02 13.58 8.81
CA ILE A 7 8.02 12.53 8.56
C ILE A 7 8.70 11.23 8.11
N ARG A 8 9.66 11.31 7.18
CA ARG A 8 10.43 10.17 6.72
C ARG A 8 11.24 9.54 7.86
N ALA A 9 11.87 10.34 8.73
CA ALA A 9 12.61 9.86 9.88
C ALA A 9 11.72 9.18 10.92
N ILE A 10 10.56 9.78 11.24
CA ILE A 10 9.53 9.19 12.11
C ILE A 10 9.14 7.80 11.60
N LEU A 11 8.95 7.70 10.29
CA LEU A 11 8.59 6.45 9.64
C LEU A 11 9.82 5.60 9.31
N GLY A 12 11.07 5.95 9.61
CA GLY A 12 12.24 5.17 9.17
C GLY A 12 12.28 4.89 7.66
N ILE A 13 11.88 5.85 6.83
CA ILE A 13 11.94 5.79 5.36
C ILE A 13 13.27 6.42 4.92
N GLU A 14 14.24 5.57 4.59
CA GLU A 14 15.58 6.01 4.18
C GLU A 14 15.59 6.62 2.76
N GLU A 15 14.75 6.10 1.85
CA GLU A 15 14.74 6.54 0.45
C GLU A 15 14.06 7.90 0.27
N SER A 16 14.52 8.68 -0.70
CA SER A 16 13.85 9.93 -1.09
C SER A 16 12.51 9.61 -1.74
N VAL A 17 11.46 10.24 -1.23
CA VAL A 17 10.08 10.03 -1.68
C VAL A 17 9.64 11.21 -2.51
N GLN A 18 9.21 10.96 -3.75
CA GLN A 18 8.57 11.97 -4.59
C GLN A 18 7.12 12.09 -4.15
N LEU A 19 6.67 13.30 -3.84
CA LEU A 19 5.35 13.55 -3.24
C LEU A 19 4.40 14.28 -4.18
N THR A 20 4.90 14.90 -5.26
CA THR A 20 4.04 15.55 -6.25
C THR A 20 3.99 14.76 -7.56
N PRO A 21 2.89 14.85 -8.34
CA PRO A 21 2.79 14.20 -9.65
C PRO A 21 3.92 14.60 -10.61
N LEU A 22 4.33 15.88 -10.57
CA LEU A 22 5.41 16.41 -11.41
C LEU A 22 6.78 15.82 -11.02
N GLU A 23 7.09 15.74 -9.73
CA GLU A 23 8.31 15.07 -9.25
C GLU A 23 8.36 13.59 -9.67
N MET A 24 7.20 12.92 -9.63
CA MET A 24 7.09 11.52 -10.07
C MET A 24 7.30 11.41 -11.59
N ALA A 25 6.72 12.31 -12.39
CA ALA A 25 6.92 12.36 -13.84
C ALA A 25 8.40 12.55 -14.20
N ASP A 26 9.08 13.48 -13.54
CA ASP A 26 10.52 13.75 -13.74
C ASP A 26 11.42 12.54 -13.40
N LYS A 27 10.96 11.64 -12.53
CA LYS A 27 11.68 10.40 -12.15
C LYS A 27 11.25 9.17 -12.94
N LEU A 28 10.20 9.27 -13.74
CA LEU A 28 9.68 8.15 -14.50
C LEU A 28 10.64 7.79 -15.65
N ASN A 29 11.19 6.58 -15.59
CA ASN A 29 11.90 5.96 -16.70
C ASN A 29 11.02 4.87 -17.29
N ILE A 30 10.70 4.98 -18.57
CA ILE A 30 9.74 4.09 -19.22
C ILE A 30 10.21 3.71 -20.62
N THR A 31 9.84 2.52 -21.09
CA THR A 31 10.12 2.07 -22.44
C THR A 31 8.91 1.35 -23.02
N PHE A 32 8.74 1.42 -24.34
CA PHE A 32 7.72 0.66 -25.06
C PHE A 32 8.30 -0.68 -25.51
N TYR A 33 7.61 -1.76 -25.15
CA TYR A 33 8.00 -3.11 -25.50
C TYR A 33 7.75 -3.36 -27.00
N PRO A 34 8.63 -4.09 -27.71
CA PRO A 34 8.45 -4.36 -29.12
C PRO A 34 7.12 -5.08 -29.41
N TYR A 35 6.42 -4.61 -30.44
CA TYR A 35 5.16 -5.18 -30.92
C TYR A 35 5.10 -5.14 -32.45
N SER A 36 4.15 -5.89 -33.01
CA SER A 36 3.79 -5.88 -34.43
C SER A 36 2.48 -5.12 -34.58
N GLU A 37 2.44 -4.09 -35.43
CA GLU A 37 1.22 -3.29 -35.63
C GLU A 37 0.02 -4.12 -36.10
N HIS A 38 0.27 -5.24 -36.80
CA HIS A 38 -0.79 -6.15 -37.26
C HIS A 38 -1.46 -6.96 -36.14
N ASP A 39 -0.78 -7.10 -35.00
CA ASP A 39 -1.25 -7.89 -33.85
C ASP A 39 -1.89 -7.02 -32.75
N VAL A 40 -1.99 -5.71 -32.99
CA VAL A 40 -2.52 -4.73 -32.03
C VAL A 40 -3.76 -4.07 -32.62
N SER A 41 -4.80 -3.91 -31.81
CA SER A 41 -6.03 -3.27 -32.26
C SER A 41 -5.83 -1.79 -32.57
N PRO A 42 -6.67 -1.18 -33.44
CA PRO A 42 -6.61 0.25 -33.71
C PRO A 42 -6.80 1.12 -32.45
N HIS A 43 -7.66 0.68 -31.51
CA HIS A 43 -7.92 1.42 -30.27
C HIS A 43 -6.68 1.45 -29.36
N VAL A 44 -6.02 0.29 -29.19
CA VAL A 44 -4.79 0.18 -28.40
C VAL A 44 -3.65 1.00 -29.02
N LEU A 45 -3.49 0.94 -30.35
CA LEU A 45 -2.47 1.72 -31.08
C LEU A 45 -2.70 3.24 -30.95
N ALA A 46 -3.94 3.70 -31.13
CA ALA A 46 -4.29 5.10 -31.00
C ALA A 46 -4.03 5.63 -29.58
N PHE A 47 -4.48 4.87 -28.56
CA PHE A 47 -4.24 5.21 -27.17
C PHE A 47 -2.75 5.22 -26.81
N ALA A 48 -1.99 4.22 -27.26
CA ALA A 48 -0.55 4.13 -26.98
C ALA A 48 0.22 5.32 -27.58
N THR A 49 -0.12 5.73 -28.80
CA THR A 49 0.46 6.89 -29.48
C THR A 49 0.17 8.18 -28.71
N LEU A 50 -1.08 8.36 -28.27
CA LEU A 50 -1.47 9.50 -27.45
C LEU A 50 -0.73 9.50 -26.11
N LEU A 51 -0.67 8.36 -25.43
CA LEU A 51 0.03 8.21 -24.16
C LEU A 51 1.53 8.50 -24.29
N GLU A 52 2.21 7.99 -25.32
CA GLU A 52 3.62 8.26 -25.57
C GLU A 52 3.88 9.77 -25.73
N LYS A 53 3.07 10.44 -26.56
CA LYS A 53 3.15 11.89 -26.74
C LYS A 53 2.93 12.63 -25.42
N THR A 54 1.91 12.26 -24.64
CA THR A 54 1.60 12.89 -23.36
C THR A 54 2.72 12.68 -22.34
N LEU A 55 3.30 11.48 -22.24
CA LEU A 55 4.45 11.20 -21.37
C LEU A 55 5.66 12.06 -21.75
N PHE A 56 5.92 12.22 -23.04
CA PHE A 56 6.99 13.10 -23.54
C PHE A 56 6.74 14.57 -23.14
N GLU A 57 5.52 15.07 -23.32
CA GLU A 57 5.15 16.44 -22.90
C GLU A 57 5.22 16.66 -21.38
N LEU A 58 4.98 15.61 -20.59
CA LEU A 58 5.13 15.60 -19.14
C LEU A 58 6.58 15.40 -18.69
N LYS A 59 7.54 15.39 -19.63
CA LYS A 59 8.98 15.24 -19.40
C LYS A 59 9.37 13.90 -18.75
N ALA A 60 8.53 12.87 -18.88
CA ALA A 60 8.92 11.52 -18.51
C ALA A 60 10.07 11.06 -19.43
N ASN A 61 11.03 10.31 -18.87
CA ASN A 61 12.16 9.80 -19.63
C ASN A 61 11.75 8.53 -20.40
N ILE A 62 11.40 8.69 -21.67
CA ILE A 62 11.09 7.60 -22.59
C ILE A 62 12.39 7.06 -23.19
N VAL A 63 12.82 5.90 -22.70
CA VAL A 63 14.06 5.23 -23.11
C VAL A 63 13.78 4.33 -24.31
N PRO A 64 14.50 4.48 -25.44
CA PRO A 64 14.40 3.55 -26.56
C PRO A 64 14.63 2.11 -26.11
N TYR A 65 13.86 1.16 -26.63
CA TYR A 65 13.87 -0.22 -26.12
C TYR A 65 15.28 -0.84 -26.10
N GLU A 66 16.06 -0.68 -27.16
CA GLU A 66 17.43 -1.22 -27.21
C GLU A 66 18.37 -0.60 -26.17
N GLU A 67 18.19 0.67 -25.82
CA GLU A 67 18.96 1.37 -24.79
C GLU A 67 18.51 1.00 -23.37
N SER A 68 17.27 0.53 -23.22
CA SER A 68 16.74 0.03 -21.95
C SER A 68 17.39 -1.30 -21.53
N LEU A 69 18.10 -1.99 -22.43
CA LEU A 69 18.66 -3.31 -22.20
C LEU A 69 20.03 -3.27 -21.50
N GLU A 70 20.24 -4.16 -20.54
CA GLU A 70 21.54 -4.48 -19.94
C GLU A 70 22.04 -5.86 -20.39
N HIS A 71 23.36 -5.99 -20.50
CA HIS A 71 24.00 -7.27 -20.76
C HIS A 71 24.10 -8.11 -19.48
N VAL A 72 23.47 -9.28 -19.50
CA VAL A 72 23.56 -10.24 -18.41
C VAL A 72 24.83 -11.08 -18.56
N SER A 73 25.77 -10.90 -17.64
CA SER A 73 27.02 -11.67 -17.60
C SER A 73 26.77 -13.19 -17.73
N VAL A 74 27.64 -13.88 -18.46
CA VAL A 74 27.58 -15.34 -18.66
C VAL A 74 27.48 -16.08 -17.33
N ARG A 75 28.24 -15.66 -16.32
CA ARG A 75 28.22 -16.24 -14.97
C ARG A 75 26.83 -16.17 -14.33
N LYS A 76 26.13 -15.03 -14.44
CA LYS A 76 24.75 -14.89 -13.92
C LYS A 76 23.78 -15.79 -14.69
N ARG A 77 23.92 -15.90 -16.02
CA ARG A 77 23.09 -16.78 -16.86
C ARG A 77 23.26 -18.24 -16.50
N ILE A 78 24.50 -18.74 -16.43
CA ILE A 78 24.80 -20.12 -16.02
C ILE A 78 24.25 -20.40 -14.63
N ARG A 79 24.45 -19.49 -13.66
CA ARG A 79 23.92 -19.65 -12.30
C ARG A 79 22.40 -19.78 -12.28
N ARG A 80 21.66 -19.05 -13.13
CA ARG A 80 20.21 -19.17 -13.26
C ARG A 80 19.82 -20.54 -13.81
N VAL A 81 20.47 -21.00 -14.88
CA VAL A 81 20.22 -22.32 -15.46
C VAL A 81 20.49 -23.43 -14.46
N VAL A 82 21.63 -23.38 -13.75
CA VAL A 82 21.95 -24.36 -12.70
C VAL A 82 20.87 -24.37 -11.61
N ARG A 83 20.38 -23.20 -11.17
CA ARG A 83 19.27 -23.12 -10.21
C ARG A 83 17.99 -23.74 -10.76
N ILE A 84 17.65 -23.49 -12.02
CA ILE A 84 16.48 -24.09 -12.69
C ILE A 84 16.63 -25.61 -12.75
N LEU A 85 17.80 -26.13 -13.13
CA LEU A 85 18.05 -27.58 -13.18
C LEU A 85 17.96 -28.22 -11.79
N ILE A 86 18.52 -27.60 -10.75
CA ILE A 86 18.39 -28.06 -9.37
C ILE A 86 16.92 -28.07 -8.94
N ASN A 87 16.16 -27.04 -9.32
CA ASN A 87 14.73 -26.93 -9.05
C ASN A 87 13.94 -28.08 -9.70
N ASP A 88 14.20 -28.37 -10.97
CA ASP A 88 13.55 -29.45 -11.71
C ASP A 88 13.94 -30.84 -11.18
N ILE A 89 15.22 -31.05 -10.82
CA ILE A 89 15.66 -32.27 -10.13
C ILE A 89 14.89 -32.46 -8.82
N GLY A 90 14.73 -31.39 -8.03
CA GLY A 90 13.93 -31.39 -6.82
C GLY A 90 12.46 -31.76 -7.08
N TYR A 91 11.85 -31.19 -8.13
CA TYR A 91 10.49 -31.53 -8.57
C TYR A 91 10.35 -33.03 -8.88
N PHE A 92 11.26 -33.59 -9.69
CA PHE A 92 11.22 -35.01 -10.04
C PHE A 92 11.45 -35.90 -8.81
N PHE A 93 12.37 -35.53 -7.92
CA PHE A 93 12.60 -36.27 -6.68
C PHE A 93 11.35 -36.30 -5.78
N GLN A 94 10.68 -35.16 -5.59
CA GLN A 94 9.41 -35.07 -4.85
C GLN A 94 8.33 -35.98 -5.45
N ARG A 95 8.25 -36.04 -6.78
CA ARG A 95 7.32 -36.92 -7.50
C ARG A 95 7.65 -38.40 -7.32
N ILE A 96 8.94 -38.77 -7.30
CA ILE A 96 9.40 -40.15 -7.05
C ILE A 96 9.01 -40.60 -5.64
N ILE A 97 9.16 -39.74 -4.63
CA ILE A 97 8.76 -40.04 -3.23
C ILE A 97 7.25 -39.88 -2.97
N LYS A 98 6.42 -39.79 -4.03
CA LYS A 98 4.95 -39.61 -3.97
C LYS A 98 4.49 -38.42 -3.11
N LYS A 99 5.33 -37.40 -2.94
CA LYS A 99 4.91 -36.12 -2.34
C LYS A 99 4.34 -35.23 -3.44
N THR A 100 3.27 -34.51 -3.14
CA THR A 100 2.81 -33.41 -4.00
C THR A 100 3.94 -32.40 -4.15
N PRO A 101 4.41 -32.11 -5.38
CA PRO A 101 5.57 -31.26 -5.53
C PRO A 101 5.26 -29.83 -5.07
N SER A 102 6.04 -29.31 -4.13
CA SER A 102 5.93 -27.92 -3.63
C SER A 102 6.65 -26.92 -4.55
N ILE A 103 7.36 -27.43 -5.56
CA ILE A 103 8.21 -26.71 -6.48
C ILE A 103 7.67 -26.90 -7.89
N PRO A 104 7.53 -25.85 -8.73
CA PRO A 104 7.06 -26.03 -10.11
C PRO A 104 8.15 -26.63 -11.01
N PHE A 105 7.73 -27.43 -11.99
CA PHE A 105 8.59 -27.77 -13.12
C PHE A 105 8.77 -26.56 -14.03
N ILE A 106 10.02 -26.27 -14.40
CA ILE A 106 10.37 -25.13 -15.24
C ILE A 106 10.66 -25.61 -16.67
N GLY A 107 9.74 -25.29 -17.58
CA GLY A 107 9.85 -25.72 -18.98
C GLY A 107 11.02 -25.10 -19.76
N ILE A 108 11.37 -25.74 -20.89
CA ILE A 108 12.47 -25.33 -21.78
C ILE A 108 12.33 -23.87 -22.26
N ALA A 109 11.12 -23.36 -22.46
CA ALA A 109 10.88 -21.97 -22.85
C ALA A 109 11.45 -20.97 -21.82
N VAL A 110 11.31 -21.26 -20.53
CA VAL A 110 11.85 -20.45 -19.44
C VAL A 110 13.37 -20.57 -19.38
N ILE A 111 13.93 -21.77 -19.60
CA ILE A 111 15.39 -21.97 -19.69
C ILE A 111 15.97 -21.12 -20.84
N LYS A 112 15.31 -21.12 -22.01
CA LYS A 112 15.68 -20.26 -23.15
C LYS A 112 15.62 -18.78 -22.76
N SER A 113 14.57 -18.35 -22.05
CA SER A 113 14.47 -16.97 -21.53
C SER A 113 15.60 -16.64 -20.54
N ALA A 114 15.91 -17.53 -19.60
CA ALA A 114 16.97 -17.34 -18.59
C ALA A 114 18.38 -17.21 -19.21
N LEU A 115 18.59 -17.76 -20.41
CA LEU A 115 19.82 -17.69 -21.19
C LEU A 115 19.95 -16.41 -22.04
N ARG A 116 18.89 -15.59 -22.15
CA ARG A 116 18.91 -14.37 -22.96
C ARG A 116 20.03 -13.42 -22.50
N PRO A 117 20.87 -12.92 -23.43
CA PRO A 117 22.03 -12.09 -23.10
C PRO A 117 21.64 -10.67 -22.69
N LYS A 118 20.46 -10.19 -23.12
CA LYS A 118 19.94 -8.85 -22.87
C LYS A 118 18.65 -8.92 -22.06
N ARG A 119 18.46 -8.00 -21.12
CA ARG A 119 17.24 -7.81 -20.32
C ARG A 119 17.02 -6.34 -20.01
N ILE A 120 15.79 -5.93 -19.80
CA ILE A 120 15.45 -4.54 -19.43
C ILE A 120 16.05 -4.22 -18.05
N LYS A 121 16.73 -3.08 -17.95
CA LYS A 121 17.37 -2.57 -16.73
C LYS A 121 16.35 -2.39 -15.61
N ALA A 122 16.78 -2.65 -14.37
CA ALA A 122 15.94 -2.42 -13.20
C ALA A 122 15.69 -0.92 -13.04
N GLY A 123 14.45 -0.54 -12.73
CA GLY A 123 14.07 0.88 -12.60
C GLY A 123 13.51 1.51 -13.87
N ILE A 124 13.52 0.78 -15.00
CA ILE A 124 12.81 1.18 -16.22
C ILE A 124 11.49 0.40 -16.28
N SER A 125 10.37 1.10 -16.22
CA SER A 125 9.03 0.53 -16.39
C SER A 125 8.74 0.26 -17.87
N VAL A 126 7.83 -0.65 -18.16
CA VAL A 126 7.60 -1.15 -19.53
C VAL A 126 6.13 -1.07 -19.88
N ILE A 127 5.82 -0.42 -21.01
CA ILE A 127 4.49 -0.45 -21.63
C ILE A 127 4.48 -1.53 -22.70
N ALA A 128 3.53 -2.46 -22.63
CA ALA A 128 3.30 -3.48 -23.65
C ALA A 128 1.92 -3.34 -24.27
N LEU A 129 1.86 -3.46 -25.59
CA LEU A 129 0.63 -3.31 -26.36
C LEU A 129 0.07 -4.68 -26.73
N GLY A 130 -1.24 -4.84 -26.54
CA GLY A 130 -1.99 -6.03 -26.94
C GLY A 130 -1.57 -7.31 -26.22
N GLU A 131 -2.01 -8.43 -26.77
CA GLU A 131 -1.63 -9.74 -26.25
C GLU A 131 -0.22 -10.13 -26.68
N GLN A 132 0.58 -10.59 -25.73
CA GLN A 132 1.92 -11.11 -25.98
C GLN A 132 1.95 -12.62 -25.83
N ALA A 133 2.82 -13.31 -26.59
CA ALA A 133 2.96 -14.76 -26.50
C ALA A 133 3.65 -15.22 -25.20
N THR A 134 3.31 -16.42 -24.74
CA THR A 134 3.97 -17.04 -23.58
C THR A 134 5.47 -17.23 -23.85
N GLY A 135 6.31 -16.83 -22.88
CA GLY A 135 7.77 -16.81 -23.01
C GLY A 135 8.32 -15.57 -23.71
N ASN A 136 7.45 -14.61 -24.06
CA ASN A 136 7.81 -13.31 -24.57
C ASN A 136 7.07 -12.16 -23.89
N LEU A 137 6.61 -12.36 -22.65
CA LEU A 137 6.02 -11.27 -21.87
C LEU A 137 7.10 -10.27 -21.45
N PRO A 138 6.76 -9.01 -21.16
CA PRO A 138 7.71 -8.04 -20.61
C PRO A 138 8.40 -8.55 -19.33
N MET A 139 7.67 -9.28 -18.48
CA MET A 139 8.21 -9.91 -17.28
C MET A 139 9.35 -10.92 -17.59
N ASP A 140 9.25 -11.66 -18.71
CA ASP A 140 10.30 -12.58 -19.14
C ASP A 140 11.61 -11.84 -19.49
N ASN A 141 11.50 -10.55 -19.85
CA ASN A 141 12.60 -9.73 -20.33
C ASN A 141 13.10 -8.72 -19.31
N THR A 142 12.41 -8.50 -18.18
CA THR A 142 12.87 -7.57 -17.14
C THR A 142 13.88 -8.20 -16.17
N SER A 143 14.88 -7.43 -15.78
CA SER A 143 15.83 -7.82 -14.73
C SER A 143 15.20 -7.85 -13.33
N SER A 144 14.16 -7.04 -13.08
CA SER A 144 13.49 -6.96 -11.78
C SER A 144 12.02 -6.52 -11.88
N PHE A 145 11.09 -7.43 -11.59
CA PHE A 145 9.66 -7.14 -11.49
C PHE A 145 9.25 -6.41 -10.19
N ARG A 146 10.21 -6.11 -9.29
CA ARG A 146 9.99 -5.31 -8.07
C ARG A 146 10.35 -3.84 -8.27
N ARG A 147 11.32 -3.56 -9.16
CA ARG A 147 11.83 -2.21 -9.43
C ARG A 147 11.34 -1.64 -10.75
N SER A 148 10.75 -2.47 -11.60
CA SER A 148 10.16 -2.08 -12.87
C SER A 148 8.70 -2.51 -12.86
N SER A 149 7.82 -1.59 -13.19
CA SER A 149 6.40 -1.87 -13.37
C SER A 149 6.16 -2.30 -14.82
N VAL A 150 5.38 -3.34 -15.04
CA VAL A 150 4.83 -3.69 -16.35
C VAL A 150 3.42 -3.11 -16.44
N ILE A 151 3.15 -2.40 -17.52
CA ILE A 151 1.87 -1.81 -17.88
C ILE A 151 1.44 -2.46 -19.18
N THR A 152 0.26 -3.06 -19.22
CA THR A 152 -0.28 -3.68 -20.44
C THR A 152 -1.48 -2.88 -20.92
N ILE A 153 -1.48 -2.48 -22.19
CA ILE A 153 -2.60 -1.78 -22.83
C ILE A 153 -3.37 -2.79 -23.68
N LEU A 154 -4.66 -2.93 -23.40
CA LEU A 154 -5.55 -3.92 -24.03
C LEU A 154 -6.87 -3.25 -24.40
N ASP A 155 -7.58 -3.83 -25.37
CA ASP A 155 -8.98 -3.48 -25.59
C ASP A 155 -9.80 -3.74 -24.32
N ARG A 156 -10.79 -2.88 -24.08
CA ARG A 156 -11.75 -3.07 -23.00
C ARG A 156 -12.53 -4.37 -23.22
N PRO A 157 -12.59 -5.29 -22.25
CA PRO A 157 -13.41 -6.49 -22.38
C PRO A 157 -14.90 -6.14 -22.58
N ASP A 158 -15.58 -6.83 -23.49
CA ASP A 158 -16.96 -6.51 -23.90
C ASP A 158 -17.98 -6.50 -22.75
N ASN A 159 -17.74 -7.30 -21.71
CA ASN A 159 -18.61 -7.38 -20.53
C ASN A 159 -18.39 -6.23 -19.53
N ILE A 160 -17.33 -5.43 -19.69
CA ILE A 160 -16.98 -4.35 -18.77
C ILE A 160 -17.44 -3.00 -19.30
N LYS A 161 -18.22 -2.30 -18.47
CA LYS A 161 -18.65 -0.91 -18.64
C LYS A 161 -18.39 -0.12 -17.36
N LYS A 162 -18.60 1.19 -17.41
CA LYS A 162 -18.43 2.07 -16.23
C LYS A 162 -19.36 1.69 -15.07
N GLU A 163 -20.56 1.23 -15.38
CA GLU A 163 -21.59 0.86 -14.39
C GLU A 163 -21.51 -0.60 -13.94
N THR A 164 -20.53 -1.36 -14.45
CA THR A 164 -20.35 -2.76 -14.07
C THR A 164 -20.10 -2.86 -12.56
N ALA A 165 -20.61 -3.92 -11.93
CA ALA A 165 -20.48 -4.10 -10.49
C ALA A 165 -19.01 -4.25 -10.07
N PHE A 166 -18.69 -3.78 -8.85
CA PHE A 166 -17.34 -3.85 -8.28
C PHE A 166 -16.72 -5.24 -8.42
N GLN A 167 -17.47 -6.30 -8.07
CA GLN A 167 -16.97 -7.67 -8.06
C GLN A 167 -16.56 -8.13 -9.46
N GLU A 168 -17.28 -7.73 -10.50
CA GLU A 168 -16.98 -8.11 -11.89
C GLU A 168 -15.76 -7.36 -12.44
N HIS A 169 -15.63 -6.05 -12.13
CA HIS A 169 -14.40 -5.31 -12.41
C HIS A 169 -13.19 -5.94 -11.71
N PHE A 170 -13.37 -6.28 -10.43
CA PHE A 170 -12.34 -6.85 -9.60
C PHE A 170 -11.89 -8.23 -10.10
N ASP A 171 -12.84 -9.11 -10.43
CA ASP A 171 -12.55 -10.44 -10.98
C ASP A 171 -11.83 -10.35 -12.33
N THR A 172 -12.27 -9.44 -13.18
CA THR A 172 -11.63 -9.16 -14.48
C THR A 172 -10.22 -8.64 -14.31
N ALA A 173 -10.00 -7.68 -13.40
CA ALA A 173 -8.66 -7.15 -13.11
C ALA A 173 -7.71 -8.26 -12.66
N MET A 174 -8.14 -9.10 -11.71
CA MET A 174 -7.33 -10.22 -11.20
C MET A 174 -7.01 -11.25 -12.28
N HIS A 175 -7.96 -11.52 -13.18
CA HIS A 175 -7.72 -12.35 -14.36
C HIS A 175 -6.60 -11.75 -15.23
N LEU A 176 -6.73 -10.48 -15.60
CA LEU A 176 -5.80 -9.81 -16.50
C LEU A 176 -4.39 -9.70 -15.88
N PHE A 177 -4.26 -9.39 -14.59
CA PHE A 177 -2.95 -9.36 -13.92
C PHE A 177 -2.23 -10.70 -13.97
N ALA A 178 -2.94 -11.79 -13.65
CA ALA A 178 -2.36 -13.13 -13.64
C ALA A 178 -2.04 -13.63 -15.05
N TYR A 179 -2.91 -13.36 -16.01
CA TYR A 179 -2.74 -13.81 -17.38
C TYR A 179 -1.62 -13.06 -18.10
N HIS A 180 -1.48 -11.74 -17.91
CA HIS A 180 -0.47 -10.92 -18.58
C HIS A 180 0.82 -10.74 -17.77
N MET A 181 0.87 -11.20 -16.51
CA MET A 181 2.00 -10.97 -15.60
C MET A 181 2.38 -9.47 -15.53
N THR A 182 1.37 -8.63 -15.31
CA THR A 182 1.49 -7.16 -15.35
C THR A 182 1.11 -6.54 -14.00
N ASN A 183 1.59 -5.32 -13.73
CA ASN A 183 1.28 -4.57 -12.51
C ASN A 183 0.08 -3.64 -12.70
N ILE A 184 -0.07 -3.09 -13.91
CA ILE A 184 -1.15 -2.20 -14.31
C ILE A 184 -1.71 -2.71 -15.64
N VAL A 185 -3.03 -2.64 -15.78
CA VAL A 185 -3.71 -2.84 -17.06
C VAL A 185 -4.45 -1.56 -17.41
N LEU A 186 -4.24 -1.08 -18.63
CA LEU A 186 -5.01 0.00 -19.22
C LEU A 186 -5.97 -0.63 -20.22
N ALA A 187 -7.24 -0.72 -19.85
CA ALA A 187 -8.28 -1.28 -20.72
C ALA A 187 -8.95 -0.12 -21.47
N VAL A 188 -8.83 -0.08 -22.80
CA VAL A 188 -9.12 1.11 -23.60
C VAL A 188 -10.17 0.83 -24.66
N ASP A 189 -10.92 1.85 -25.05
CA ASP A 189 -11.72 1.87 -26.27
C ASP A 189 -11.56 3.21 -27.02
N GLU A 190 -12.51 3.57 -27.88
CA GLU A 190 -12.48 4.81 -28.66
C GLU A 190 -12.57 6.10 -27.83
N LYS A 191 -13.21 6.06 -26.66
CA LYS A 191 -13.59 7.25 -25.88
C LYS A 191 -13.13 7.21 -24.44
N GLU A 192 -12.89 6.04 -23.90
CA GLU A 192 -12.66 5.82 -22.48
C GLU A 192 -11.47 4.90 -22.24
N TRP A 193 -10.90 5.02 -21.06
CA TRP A 193 -9.91 4.08 -20.57
C TRP A 193 -10.09 3.81 -19.08
N ILE A 194 -9.82 2.57 -18.69
CA ILE A 194 -9.91 2.07 -17.32
C ILE A 194 -8.52 1.74 -16.83
N VAL A 195 -8.20 2.19 -15.62
CA VAL A 195 -6.95 1.83 -14.95
C VAL A 195 -7.23 0.73 -13.94
N TYR A 196 -6.77 -0.47 -14.22
CA TYR A 196 -6.71 -1.53 -13.23
C TYR A 196 -5.33 -1.58 -12.59
N ASN A 197 -5.30 -1.55 -11.26
CA ASN A 197 -4.13 -1.95 -10.47
C ASN A 197 -4.57 -2.85 -9.29
N PHE A 198 -3.62 -3.22 -8.42
CA PHE A 198 -3.87 -4.05 -7.24
C PHE A 198 -4.63 -3.34 -6.10
N ASN A 199 -4.96 -2.05 -6.22
CA ASN A 199 -5.72 -1.30 -5.20
C ASN A 199 -7.22 -1.67 -5.20
N ALA A 200 -7.68 -2.59 -6.06
CA ALA A 200 -9.10 -2.92 -6.27
C ALA A 200 -10.00 -1.72 -6.65
N SER A 201 -9.41 -0.62 -7.12
CA SER A 201 -10.14 0.49 -7.75
C SER A 201 -10.04 0.38 -9.27
N HIS A 202 -11.04 0.92 -9.96
CA HIS A 202 -11.20 0.86 -11.42
C HIS A 202 -11.72 2.20 -11.94
N PRO A 203 -10.94 3.29 -11.82
CA PRO A 203 -11.35 4.57 -12.39
C PRO A 203 -11.50 4.49 -13.89
N VAL A 204 -12.54 5.14 -14.41
CA VAL A 204 -12.86 5.25 -15.82
C VAL A 204 -12.71 6.71 -16.22
N TYR A 205 -11.85 6.97 -17.19
CA TYR A 205 -11.53 8.31 -17.67
C TYR A 205 -11.94 8.45 -19.13
N GLN A 206 -12.32 9.66 -19.52
CA GLN A 206 -12.51 10.01 -20.92
C GLN A 206 -11.16 10.27 -21.61
N ILE A 207 -11.12 10.06 -22.91
CA ILE A 207 -10.03 10.42 -23.82
C ILE A 207 -10.41 11.77 -24.45
N ASP A 208 -10.18 12.85 -23.71
CA ASP A 208 -10.49 14.22 -24.10
C ASP A 208 -9.37 15.19 -23.65
N ASP A 209 -9.67 16.49 -23.57
CA ASP A 209 -8.71 17.52 -23.18
C ASP A 209 -8.13 17.35 -21.76
N THR A 210 -8.77 16.55 -20.90
CA THR A 210 -8.31 16.23 -19.54
C THR A 210 -7.34 15.04 -19.49
N PHE A 211 -7.10 14.36 -20.62
CA PHE A 211 -6.26 13.15 -20.69
C PHE A 211 -4.88 13.35 -20.05
N LYS A 212 -4.23 14.49 -20.34
CA LYS A 212 -2.91 14.83 -19.79
C LYS A 212 -2.91 14.94 -18.26
N GLU A 213 -3.96 15.54 -17.71
CA GLU A 213 -4.13 15.65 -16.26
C GLU A 213 -4.30 14.28 -15.62
N HIS A 214 -5.18 13.43 -16.18
CA HIS A 214 -5.38 12.06 -15.69
C HIS A 214 -4.11 11.21 -15.79
N VAL A 215 -3.32 11.34 -16.85
CA VAL A 215 -2.01 10.66 -16.95
C VAL A 215 -1.08 11.13 -15.83
N LEU A 216 -1.01 12.44 -15.59
CA LEU A 216 -0.13 13.03 -14.58
C LEU A 216 -0.56 12.66 -13.15
N SER A 217 -1.84 12.84 -12.79
CA SER A 217 -2.34 12.68 -11.42
C SER A 217 -2.68 11.23 -11.06
N ALA A 218 -3.04 10.40 -12.04
CA ALA A 218 -3.51 9.03 -11.79
C ALA A 218 -2.57 7.92 -12.25
N LEU A 219 -2.02 8.01 -13.45
CA LEU A 219 -1.24 6.92 -14.03
C LEU A 219 0.22 6.94 -13.57
N ILE A 220 0.90 8.08 -13.75
CA ILE A 220 2.32 8.23 -13.39
C ILE A 220 2.59 7.84 -11.92
N PRO A 221 1.78 8.29 -10.93
CA PRO A 221 1.99 7.91 -9.53
C PRO A 221 1.92 6.41 -9.29
N LYS A 222 1.01 5.70 -9.97
CA LYS A 222 0.89 4.24 -9.87
C LYS A 222 2.09 3.51 -10.48
N ILE A 223 2.73 4.09 -11.49
CA ILE A 223 3.92 3.51 -12.13
C ILE A 223 5.17 3.71 -11.24
N VAL A 224 5.34 4.92 -10.71
CA VAL A 224 6.55 5.35 -9.98
C VAL A 224 6.56 4.87 -8.53
N ALA A 225 5.39 4.77 -7.91
CA ALA A 225 5.21 4.28 -6.55
C ALA A 225 4.49 2.91 -6.55
N PRO A 226 5.13 1.83 -7.03
CA PRO A 226 4.52 0.52 -7.08
C PRO A 226 4.39 -0.08 -5.68
N ILE A 227 3.51 -1.09 -5.56
CA ILE A 227 3.35 -1.85 -4.32
C ILE A 227 4.68 -2.52 -3.94
N ARG A 228 5.12 -2.26 -2.71
CA ARG A 228 6.36 -2.83 -2.16
C ARG A 228 6.09 -3.44 -0.79
N PRO A 229 5.68 -4.71 -0.75
CA PRO A 229 5.46 -5.42 0.50
C PRO A 229 6.75 -5.43 1.33
N TYR A 230 6.62 -5.13 2.63
CA TYR A 230 7.73 -5.23 3.58
C TYR A 230 8.09 -6.69 3.86
N ARG A 231 9.39 -6.97 3.84
CA ARG A 231 9.97 -8.27 4.14
C ARG A 231 10.23 -8.39 5.63
N PHE A 232 10.28 -9.62 6.14
CA PHE A 232 10.69 -9.87 7.52
C PHE A 232 12.07 -9.35 7.88
N SER A 233 12.99 -9.25 6.92
CA SER A 233 14.30 -8.64 7.15
C SER A 233 14.24 -7.15 7.47
N GLU A 234 13.10 -6.50 7.23
CA GLU A 234 12.83 -5.09 7.53
C GLU A 234 12.17 -4.92 8.91
N PHE A 235 11.94 -6.03 9.64
CA PHE A 235 11.39 -6.03 10.99
C PHE A 235 12.41 -6.57 12.00
N ILE A 236 12.36 -6.03 13.21
CA ILE A 236 12.86 -6.71 14.39
C ILE A 236 11.79 -7.70 14.84
N VAL A 237 12.04 -8.98 14.55
CA VAL A 237 11.07 -10.07 14.79
C VAL A 237 11.32 -10.73 16.15
N THR A 238 10.28 -10.78 16.98
CA THR A 238 10.26 -11.55 18.24
C THR A 238 9.24 -12.68 18.14
N GLN A 239 9.70 -13.93 18.14
CA GLN A 239 8.80 -15.07 18.19
C GLN A 239 8.16 -15.20 19.58
N ASN A 240 6.90 -15.62 19.63
CA ASN A 240 6.12 -15.79 20.87
C ASN A 240 6.09 -14.54 21.76
N GLY A 241 6.21 -13.34 21.16
CA GLY A 241 6.28 -12.07 21.88
C GLY A 241 4.93 -11.44 22.21
N PHE A 242 3.83 -12.14 21.91
CA PHE A 242 2.44 -11.72 22.08
C PHE A 242 1.61 -12.93 22.54
N ASP A 243 0.82 -12.77 23.59
CA ASP A 243 -0.15 -13.78 24.06
C ASP A 243 -1.56 -13.19 23.88
N PRO A 244 -2.40 -13.74 22.99
CA PRO A 244 -3.73 -13.17 22.72
C PRO A 244 -4.69 -13.29 23.90
N HIS A 245 -4.37 -14.13 24.89
CA HIS A 245 -5.22 -14.44 26.03
C HIS A 245 -4.71 -13.87 27.36
N ASP A 246 -3.64 -13.08 27.36
CA ASP A 246 -3.21 -12.40 28.58
C ASP A 246 -4.16 -11.23 28.92
N GLU A 247 -4.18 -10.83 30.20
CA GLU A 247 -5.06 -9.77 30.71
C GLU A 247 -4.91 -8.44 29.96
N TYR A 248 -3.72 -8.18 29.41
CA TYR A 248 -3.42 -6.94 28.72
C TYR A 248 -3.97 -6.91 27.28
N HIS A 249 -3.95 -8.05 26.59
CA HIS A 249 -4.37 -8.13 25.18
C HIS A 249 -5.79 -8.67 24.98
N GLU A 250 -6.33 -9.45 25.91
CA GLU A 250 -7.61 -10.16 25.75
C GLU A 250 -8.75 -9.23 25.32
N ARG A 251 -8.88 -8.05 25.95
CA ARG A 251 -9.91 -7.05 25.58
C ARG A 251 -9.74 -6.53 24.15
N LEU A 252 -8.51 -6.28 23.73
CA LEU A 252 -8.19 -5.74 22.40
C LEU A 252 -8.39 -6.80 21.32
N VAL A 253 -8.04 -8.05 21.62
CA VAL A 253 -8.29 -9.22 20.77
C VAL A 253 -9.78 -9.49 20.64
N TYR A 254 -10.55 -9.35 21.72
CA TYR A 254 -12.01 -9.45 21.69
C TYR A 254 -12.61 -8.37 20.79
N ASP A 255 -12.21 -7.11 20.92
CA ASP A 255 -12.70 -6.03 20.07
C ASP A 255 -12.44 -6.33 18.58
N LEU A 256 -11.23 -6.77 18.26
CA LEU A 256 -10.82 -7.13 16.91
C LEU A 256 -11.65 -8.31 16.36
N THR A 257 -11.75 -9.42 17.09
CA THR A 257 -12.49 -10.61 16.63
C THR A 257 -14.00 -10.43 16.58
N TYR A 258 -14.60 -9.81 17.61
CA TYR A 258 -16.05 -9.59 17.64
C TYR A 258 -16.50 -8.61 16.55
N SER A 259 -15.69 -7.58 16.26
CA SER A 259 -15.97 -6.64 15.17
C SER A 259 -16.14 -7.32 13.81
N GLY A 260 -15.45 -8.44 13.58
CA GLY A 260 -15.58 -9.23 12.34
C GLY A 260 -17.02 -9.61 12.01
N THR A 261 -17.79 -10.02 13.02
CA THR A 261 -19.22 -10.39 12.87
C THR A 261 -20.14 -9.22 12.51
N LEU A 262 -19.74 -8.00 12.88
CA LEU A 262 -20.48 -6.78 12.56
C LEU A 262 -20.10 -6.29 11.16
N LEU A 263 -18.81 -6.34 10.85
CA LEU A 263 -18.26 -5.86 9.59
C LEU A 263 -18.62 -6.78 8.42
N GLU A 264 -18.84 -8.08 8.66
CA GLU A 264 -19.34 -9.00 7.63
C GLU A 264 -20.64 -8.51 6.99
N LYS A 265 -21.54 -7.95 7.80
CA LYS A 265 -22.86 -7.47 7.36
C LYS A 265 -22.76 -6.28 6.40
N THR A 266 -21.63 -5.56 6.41
CA THR A 266 -21.42 -4.39 5.57
C THR A 266 -21.05 -4.76 4.13
N GLY A 267 -20.53 -5.97 3.90
CA GLY A 267 -19.98 -6.38 2.61
C GLY A 267 -18.69 -5.65 2.19
N LEU A 268 -18.10 -4.81 3.06
CA LEU A 268 -16.90 -4.00 2.75
C LEU A 268 -15.59 -4.81 2.74
N TYR A 269 -15.61 -6.04 3.23
CA TYR A 269 -14.44 -6.92 3.33
C TYR A 269 -14.70 -8.21 2.55
N PRO A 270 -14.65 -8.17 1.21
CA PRO A 270 -14.89 -9.35 0.39
C PRO A 270 -13.84 -10.43 0.69
N PRO A 271 -14.21 -11.72 0.52
CA PRO A 271 -13.27 -12.81 0.73
C PRO A 271 -12.05 -12.65 -0.18
N GLY A 272 -10.86 -12.88 0.38
CA GLY A 272 -9.62 -12.83 -0.38
C GLY A 272 -9.56 -13.90 -1.47
N LYS A 273 -8.79 -13.64 -2.53
CA LYS A 273 -8.51 -14.65 -3.57
C LYS A 273 -7.18 -15.34 -3.27
N LYS A 274 -7.14 -16.67 -3.40
CA LYS A 274 -5.88 -17.41 -3.36
C LYS A 274 -5.16 -17.21 -4.67
N ILE A 275 -3.83 -17.09 -4.61
CA ILE A 275 -3.01 -16.95 -5.81
C ILE A 275 -3.18 -18.17 -6.73
N GLU A 276 -3.35 -19.35 -6.15
CA GLU A 276 -3.47 -20.62 -6.89
C GLU A 276 -4.75 -20.71 -7.75
N ASP A 277 -5.76 -19.92 -7.39
CA ASP A 277 -7.05 -19.88 -8.10
C ASP A 277 -7.03 -18.88 -9.27
N LEU A 278 -5.95 -18.12 -9.44
CA LEU A 278 -5.82 -17.15 -10.52
C LEU A 278 -5.40 -17.82 -11.84
N PRO A 279 -5.88 -17.31 -12.98
CA PRO A 279 -5.70 -17.92 -14.30
C PRO A 279 -4.31 -17.64 -14.91
N PHE A 280 -3.25 -18.06 -14.20
CA PHE A 280 -1.91 -17.99 -14.74
C PHE A 280 -1.76 -18.88 -15.97
N ARG A 281 -1.03 -18.41 -16.99
CA ARG A 281 -0.82 -19.19 -18.22
C ARG A 281 -0.11 -20.52 -17.99
N ASN A 282 0.66 -20.65 -16.91
CA ASN A 282 1.34 -21.87 -16.51
C ASN A 282 1.83 -21.78 -15.05
N LYS A 283 2.26 -22.93 -14.49
CA LYS A 283 2.79 -23.04 -13.13
C LYS A 283 4.08 -22.23 -12.86
N PHE A 284 4.86 -21.92 -13.90
CA PHE A 284 6.03 -21.05 -13.73
C PHE A 284 5.61 -19.60 -13.46
N TYR A 285 4.63 -19.07 -14.20
CA TYR A 285 4.10 -17.73 -13.96
C TYR A 285 3.36 -17.62 -12.62
N GLU A 286 2.60 -18.65 -12.23
CA GLU A 286 2.01 -18.73 -10.88
C GLU A 286 3.10 -18.62 -9.79
N TRP A 287 4.21 -19.34 -9.94
CA TRP A 287 5.33 -19.29 -9.01
C TRP A 287 6.03 -17.91 -8.98
N ILE A 288 6.22 -17.27 -10.13
CA ILE A 288 6.74 -15.90 -10.17
C ILE A 288 5.77 -14.92 -9.49
N GLY A 289 4.46 -15.07 -9.71
CA GLY A 289 3.42 -14.30 -9.03
C GLY A 289 3.51 -14.45 -7.51
N LYS A 290 3.63 -15.68 -7.01
CA LYS A 290 3.87 -15.98 -5.58
C LYS A 290 5.10 -15.26 -5.06
N ILE A 291 6.23 -15.31 -5.77
CA ILE A 291 7.47 -14.62 -5.36
C ILE A 291 7.30 -13.10 -5.34
N HIS A 292 6.61 -12.53 -6.34
CA HIS A 292 6.38 -11.09 -6.44
C HIS A 292 5.56 -10.58 -5.24
N LEU A 293 4.60 -11.37 -4.78
CA LEU A 293 3.77 -11.10 -3.60
C LEU A 293 4.41 -11.61 -2.29
N ASP A 294 5.75 -11.72 -2.23
CA ASP A 294 6.53 -12.17 -1.06
C ASP A 294 6.08 -13.54 -0.48
N ASN A 295 5.65 -14.46 -1.33
CA ASN A 295 5.13 -15.80 -1.01
C ASN A 295 3.89 -15.79 -0.11
N ARG A 296 3.07 -14.74 -0.19
CA ARG A 296 1.75 -14.71 0.46
C ARG A 296 0.81 -15.66 -0.28
N ASN A 297 -0.05 -16.37 0.45
CA ASN A 297 -0.95 -17.37 -0.14
C ASN A 297 -2.24 -16.78 -0.73
N GLY A 298 -2.53 -15.50 -0.46
CA GLY A 298 -3.71 -14.82 -0.99
C GLY A 298 -3.58 -13.30 -0.92
N MET A 299 -4.47 -12.63 -1.64
CA MET A 299 -4.63 -11.18 -1.61
C MET A 299 -5.85 -10.85 -0.76
N SER A 300 -5.67 -9.97 0.22
CA SER A 300 -6.72 -9.55 1.16
C SER A 300 -6.93 -8.06 1.02
N TYR A 301 -8.18 -7.62 0.88
CA TYR A 301 -8.56 -6.23 0.62
C TYR A 301 -8.87 -5.51 1.93
N GLY A 302 -8.32 -4.31 2.11
CA GLY A 302 -8.42 -3.58 3.37
C GLY A 302 -7.53 -4.12 4.50
N PHE A 303 -7.68 -3.55 5.69
CA PHE A 303 -7.15 -4.09 6.95
C PHE A 303 -8.04 -3.72 8.14
N LEU A 304 -8.01 -4.55 9.19
CA LEU A 304 -8.46 -4.18 10.53
C LEU A 304 -7.26 -4.18 11.47
N ALA A 305 -7.18 -3.13 12.28
CA ALA A 305 -6.11 -2.94 13.22
C ALA A 305 -6.62 -2.20 14.47
N LEU A 306 -5.97 -2.45 15.59
CA LEU A 306 -6.23 -1.78 16.84
C LEU A 306 -4.91 -1.26 17.39
N GLN A 307 -4.74 0.05 17.36
CA GLN A 307 -3.64 0.69 18.06
C GLN A 307 -3.84 0.50 19.56
N MET A 308 -2.81 0.01 20.22
CA MET A 308 -2.80 -0.21 21.67
C MET A 308 -2.68 1.13 22.41
N PRO A 309 -3.10 1.19 23.70
CA PRO A 309 -2.86 2.36 24.53
C PRO A 309 -1.40 2.81 24.52
N VAL A 310 -1.17 4.12 24.43
CA VAL A 310 0.17 4.71 24.33
C VAL A 310 0.50 5.53 25.57
N GLN A 311 1.78 5.50 25.96
CA GLN A 311 2.31 6.50 26.85
C GLN A 311 2.48 7.81 26.08
N ILE A 312 1.83 8.87 26.56
CA ILE A 312 1.93 10.18 25.92
C ILE A 312 3.35 10.71 26.05
N SER A 313 3.94 11.06 24.90
CA SER A 313 5.29 11.61 24.86
C SER A 313 5.26 13.05 25.36
N PRO A 314 6.13 13.44 26.31
CA PRO A 314 6.24 14.82 26.73
C PRO A 314 6.62 15.71 25.54
N VAL A 315 5.90 16.81 25.39
CA VAL A 315 6.23 17.88 24.45
C VAL A 315 6.93 18.97 25.25
N MET A 316 8.09 19.40 24.78
CA MET A 316 8.91 20.43 25.43
C MET A 316 8.94 21.68 24.58
N ASN A 317 8.81 22.85 25.20
CA ASN A 317 9.20 24.12 24.59
C ASN A 317 10.72 24.28 24.60
N HIS A 318 11.22 25.40 24.05
CA HIS A 318 12.67 25.63 23.96
C HIS A 318 13.36 25.68 25.33
N GLU A 319 12.79 26.34 26.34
CA GLU A 319 13.40 26.46 27.68
C GLU A 319 13.48 25.09 28.39
N GLU A 320 12.43 24.29 28.26
CA GLU A 320 12.39 22.91 28.79
C GLU A 320 13.40 22.01 28.06
N ALA A 321 13.48 22.15 26.74
CA ALA A 321 14.41 21.41 25.91
C ALA A 321 15.87 21.79 26.20
N GLU A 322 16.19 23.07 26.43
CA GLU A 322 17.55 23.50 26.81
C GLU A 322 17.99 22.85 28.12
N LYS A 323 17.08 22.77 29.10
CA LYS A 323 17.35 22.10 30.38
C LYS A 323 17.53 20.59 30.23
N PHE A 324 16.81 19.97 29.29
CA PHE A 324 16.83 18.52 29.10
C PHE A 324 18.00 18.05 28.21
N PHE A 325 18.26 18.73 27.09
CA PHE A 325 19.27 18.36 26.10
C PHE A 325 20.62 19.07 26.28
N GLY A 326 20.65 20.22 26.96
CA GLY A 326 21.85 21.06 27.05
C GLY A 326 22.38 21.48 25.67
N ASP A 327 23.70 21.40 25.48
CA ASP A 327 24.37 21.79 24.23
C ASP A 327 23.98 20.96 23.00
N SER A 328 23.25 19.85 23.18
CA SER A 328 22.79 18.99 22.08
C SER A 328 21.46 19.44 21.47
N ILE A 329 20.88 20.55 21.95
CA ILE A 329 19.60 21.05 21.44
C ILE A 329 19.74 21.55 19.99
N PRO A 330 18.94 21.03 19.04
CA PRO A 330 18.90 21.57 17.70
C PRO A 330 18.15 22.91 17.66
N LEU A 331 18.65 23.85 16.87
CA LEU A 331 18.06 25.19 16.69
C LEU A 331 17.15 25.30 15.46
N ALA A 332 16.99 24.21 14.71
CA ALA A 332 16.21 24.15 13.48
C ALA A 332 15.35 22.89 13.45
N GLU A 333 14.27 22.92 12.65
CA GLU A 333 13.38 21.78 12.44
C GLU A 333 14.13 20.58 11.84
N GLY A 334 13.79 19.39 12.32
CA GLY A 334 14.41 18.14 11.89
C GLY A 334 14.42 17.08 12.99
N ASN A 335 15.06 15.96 12.72
CA ASN A 335 15.23 14.86 13.67
C ASN A 335 16.65 14.81 14.22
N PHE A 336 16.80 14.33 15.45
CA PHE A 336 18.08 14.15 16.13
C PHE A 336 18.01 12.97 17.11
N VAL A 337 19.17 12.48 17.52
CA VAL A 337 19.27 11.36 18.48
C VAL A 337 19.79 11.91 19.80
N PHE A 338 19.12 11.57 20.89
CA PHE A 338 19.56 11.87 22.25
C PHE A 338 19.30 10.65 23.15
N ASP A 339 20.33 10.23 23.90
CA ASP A 339 20.30 9.06 24.78
C ASP A 339 19.66 7.82 24.12
N THR A 340 20.14 7.47 22.91
CA THR A 340 19.67 6.35 22.06
C THR A 340 18.26 6.47 21.46
N HIS A 341 17.48 7.47 21.85
CA HIS A 341 16.15 7.71 21.32
C HIS A 341 16.15 8.79 20.23
N MET A 342 15.21 8.66 19.30
CA MET A 342 15.00 9.69 18.28
C MET A 342 14.00 10.72 18.75
N TYR A 343 14.38 11.98 18.57
CA TYR A 343 13.57 13.16 18.81
C TYR A 343 13.40 13.92 17.51
N PHE A 344 12.38 14.76 17.46
CA PHE A 344 12.21 15.68 16.36
C PHE A 344 11.71 17.04 16.85
N THR A 345 12.00 18.04 16.03
CA THR A 345 11.64 19.43 16.23
C THR A 345 10.69 19.88 15.14
N PHE A 346 9.69 20.68 15.53
CA PHE A 346 8.64 21.13 14.65
C PHE A 346 7.98 22.39 15.19
N SER A 347 7.53 23.26 14.29
CA SER A 347 6.75 24.44 14.66
C SER A 347 5.27 24.09 14.82
N PHE A 348 4.68 24.46 15.96
CA PHE A 348 3.26 24.32 16.25
C PHE A 348 2.78 25.53 17.06
N ASP A 349 1.68 26.15 16.64
CA ASP A 349 1.12 27.35 17.32
C ASP A 349 2.14 28.51 17.46
N GLY A 350 3.01 28.68 16.46
CA GLY A 350 4.08 29.70 16.47
C GLY A 350 5.28 29.39 17.37
N GLU A 351 5.29 28.25 18.06
CA GLU A 351 6.36 27.81 18.95
C GLU A 351 7.18 26.67 18.31
N LEU A 352 8.50 26.68 18.50
CA LEU A 352 9.36 25.54 18.18
C LEU A 352 9.33 24.54 19.34
N LEU A 353 8.81 23.34 19.07
CA LEU A 353 8.61 22.29 20.06
C LEU A 353 9.51 21.09 19.80
N TYR A 354 9.77 20.31 20.85
CA TYR A 354 10.64 19.14 20.87
C TYR A 354 9.87 17.95 21.43
N MET A 355 9.93 16.81 20.76
CA MET A 355 9.25 15.60 21.22
C MET A 355 10.02 14.34 20.81
N LYS A 356 10.05 13.34 21.69
CA LYS A 356 10.48 11.99 21.32
C LYS A 356 9.53 11.44 20.27
N ILE A 357 10.02 10.72 19.27
CA ILE A 357 9.15 9.95 18.38
C ILE A 357 8.36 8.94 19.24
N PRO A 358 7.02 8.97 19.25
CA PRO A 358 6.25 8.09 20.11
C PRO A 358 6.40 6.63 19.71
N ASP A 359 6.63 5.77 20.71
CA ASP A 359 6.62 4.33 20.53
C ASP A 359 5.17 3.85 20.42
N VAL A 360 4.83 3.16 19.33
CA VAL A 360 3.47 2.69 19.09
C VAL A 360 3.43 1.19 18.83
N TRP A 361 2.36 0.55 19.30
CA TRP A 361 2.06 -0.86 19.06
C TRP A 361 0.64 -0.99 18.53
N VAL A 362 0.44 -1.94 17.62
CA VAL A 362 -0.80 -2.19 16.92
C VAL A 362 -1.03 -3.69 16.84
N LEU A 363 -2.22 -4.15 17.23
CA LEU A 363 -2.71 -5.48 16.87
C LEU A 363 -3.32 -5.41 15.48
N SER A 364 -2.92 -6.30 14.58
CA SER A 364 -3.47 -6.35 13.23
C SER A 364 -3.51 -7.77 12.71
N GLN A 365 -4.16 -7.94 11.58
CA GLN A 365 -4.32 -9.20 10.90
C GLN A 365 -3.09 -9.52 10.04
N ARG A 366 -2.75 -10.81 9.95
CA ARG A 366 -1.87 -11.30 8.90
C ARG A 366 -2.54 -11.15 7.53
N SER A 367 -1.73 -11.04 6.50
CA SER A 367 -2.21 -10.99 5.13
C SER A 367 -2.84 -12.31 4.68
N GLY A 368 -3.93 -12.21 3.93
CA GLY A 368 -4.63 -13.36 3.37
C GLY A 368 -5.47 -14.15 4.37
N CYS A 369 -5.66 -13.68 5.60
CA CYS A 369 -6.69 -14.24 6.48
C CYS A 369 -8.09 -13.74 6.08
N ASP A 370 -9.12 -14.45 6.55
CA ASP A 370 -10.48 -13.92 6.55
C ASP A 370 -10.57 -12.80 7.58
N LYS A 371 -11.02 -11.62 7.14
CA LYS A 371 -11.08 -10.45 8.01
C LYS A 371 -12.28 -10.45 8.93
N THR A 372 -13.31 -11.21 8.63
CA THR A 372 -14.54 -11.23 9.43
C THR A 372 -14.63 -12.47 10.31
N HIS A 373 -13.79 -13.48 10.06
CA HIS A 373 -13.69 -14.73 10.82
C HIS A 373 -12.25 -15.03 11.23
N MET A 374 -11.71 -14.24 12.14
CA MET A 374 -10.32 -14.35 12.56
C MET A 374 -10.13 -15.39 13.66
N ASP A 375 -9.07 -16.20 13.54
CA ASP A 375 -8.54 -17.02 14.65
C ASP A 375 -7.52 -16.20 15.44
N PRO A 376 -7.74 -15.87 16.73
CA PRO A 376 -6.81 -15.07 17.54
C PRO A 376 -5.38 -15.61 17.58
N GLU A 377 -5.21 -16.94 17.57
CA GLU A 377 -3.91 -17.58 17.76
C GLU A 377 -3.12 -17.67 16.45
N LYS A 378 -3.80 -17.54 15.32
CA LYS A 378 -3.21 -17.69 14.00
C LYS A 378 -3.23 -16.40 13.19
N ASP A 379 -4.29 -15.63 13.25
CA ASP A 379 -4.52 -14.53 12.32
C ASP A 379 -4.13 -13.16 12.88
N ILE A 380 -4.03 -13.02 14.21
CA ILE A 380 -3.64 -11.76 14.86
C ILE A 380 -2.14 -11.74 15.11
N LEU A 381 -1.51 -10.60 14.85
CA LEU A 381 -0.11 -10.34 15.16
C LEU A 381 0.04 -8.94 15.76
N LYS A 382 1.16 -8.72 16.43
CA LYS A 382 1.47 -7.43 17.05
C LYS A 382 2.62 -6.76 16.31
N MET A 383 2.39 -5.55 15.80
CA MET A 383 3.39 -4.73 15.10
C MET A 383 3.68 -3.47 15.90
N GLY A 384 4.88 -2.93 15.76
CA GLY A 384 5.23 -1.67 16.40
C GLY A 384 6.16 -0.81 15.57
N LEU A 385 6.22 0.47 15.93
CA LEU A 385 7.19 1.43 15.44
C LEU A 385 7.86 2.06 16.66
N ILE A 386 9.15 1.81 16.83
CA ILE A 386 9.98 2.28 17.95
C ILE A 386 11.21 2.90 17.34
N ASP A 387 11.46 4.18 17.63
CA ASP A 387 12.60 4.91 17.08
C ASP A 387 12.77 4.69 15.55
N GLY A 388 11.65 4.76 14.81
CA GLY A 388 11.60 4.57 13.35
C GLY A 388 11.78 3.13 12.86
N GLN A 389 12.06 2.17 13.75
CA GLN A 389 12.24 0.76 13.42
C GLN A 389 10.93 -0.02 13.56
N MET A 390 10.64 -0.89 12.58
CA MET A 390 9.45 -1.73 12.64
C MET A 390 9.73 -2.99 13.46
N HIS A 391 8.81 -3.30 14.36
CA HIS A 391 8.83 -4.51 15.17
C HIS A 391 7.67 -5.42 14.80
N LEU A 392 7.89 -6.73 14.90
CA LEU A 392 6.86 -7.74 14.71
C LEU A 392 6.95 -8.79 15.82
N ARG A 393 5.82 -9.09 16.46
CA ARG A 393 5.71 -10.16 17.46
C ARG A 393 4.64 -11.16 17.05
N SER A 394 5.00 -12.44 17.03
CA SER A 394 4.05 -13.53 16.74
C SER A 394 3.27 -13.93 17.99
N PRO A 395 2.05 -14.48 17.82
CA PRO A 395 1.33 -15.19 18.87
C PRO A 395 2.19 -16.28 19.49
N LYS A 396 1.99 -16.48 20.78
CA LYS A 396 2.57 -17.58 21.55
C LYS A 396 2.09 -18.92 21.01
N GLY A 397 3.01 -19.84 20.80
CA GLY A 397 2.73 -21.17 20.22
C GLY A 397 2.71 -21.19 18.69
N LEU A 398 2.78 -20.03 18.01
CA LEU A 398 2.83 -19.95 16.56
C LEU A 398 4.27 -19.91 16.06
N GLU A 399 4.65 -20.91 15.26
CA GLU A 399 5.91 -20.88 14.51
C GLU A 399 5.78 -20.00 13.27
N LEU A 400 6.60 -18.94 13.19
CA LEU A 400 6.61 -18.06 12.03
C LEU A 400 7.21 -18.76 10.82
N THR A 401 6.37 -19.08 9.84
CA THR A 401 6.79 -19.56 8.53
C THR A 401 7.07 -18.39 7.58
N LYS A 402 7.67 -18.67 6.42
CA LYS A 402 7.90 -17.64 5.38
C LYS A 402 6.62 -17.06 4.78
N GLU A 403 5.48 -17.75 4.96
CA GLU A 403 4.18 -17.37 4.39
C GLU A 403 3.38 -16.49 5.35
N TYR A 404 3.71 -16.54 6.64
CA TYR A 404 3.13 -15.66 7.64
C TYR A 404 3.62 -14.24 7.38
N LYS A 405 2.75 -13.27 7.09
CA LYS A 405 3.16 -11.88 6.81
C LYS A 405 2.13 -10.89 7.34
N PRO A 406 2.54 -9.71 7.83
CA PRO A 406 1.60 -8.64 8.17
C PRO A 406 0.94 -8.05 6.91
N SER A 407 -0.06 -7.18 7.08
CA SER A 407 -0.70 -6.45 5.98
C SER A 407 0.32 -5.77 5.05
N PHE A 408 -0.01 -5.65 3.76
CA PHE A 408 0.79 -4.84 2.84
C PHE A 408 0.90 -3.39 3.33
N ASP A 409 -0.17 -2.87 3.91
CA ASP A 409 -0.26 -1.50 4.42
C ASP A 409 0.35 -1.33 5.82
N THR A 410 1.29 -2.20 6.22
CA THR A 410 1.94 -2.12 7.54
C THR A 410 2.45 -0.70 7.84
N LYS A 411 3.07 -0.03 6.87
CA LYS A 411 3.61 1.32 7.09
C LYS A 411 2.52 2.39 7.20
N VAL A 412 1.44 2.25 6.46
CA VAL A 412 0.28 3.16 6.55
C VAL A 412 -0.41 2.99 7.91
N ILE A 413 -0.59 1.75 8.37
CA ILE A 413 -1.10 1.43 9.71
C ILE A 413 -0.23 2.10 10.78
N LEU A 414 1.10 1.92 10.70
CA LEU A 414 2.04 2.51 11.65
C LEU A 414 2.11 4.04 11.54
N ALA A 415 1.95 4.61 10.35
CA ALA A 415 1.88 6.05 10.11
C ALA A 415 0.66 6.68 10.78
N HIS A 416 -0.52 6.05 10.63
CA HIS A 416 -1.69 6.47 11.38
C HIS A 416 -1.49 6.32 12.89
N ALA A 417 -0.91 5.20 13.34
CA ALA A 417 -0.71 4.96 14.77
C ALA A 417 0.22 5.99 15.43
N VAL A 418 1.39 6.25 14.83
CA VAL A 418 2.33 7.27 15.35
C VAL A 418 1.73 8.67 15.23
N GLY A 419 0.99 8.96 14.16
CA GLY A 419 0.26 10.21 14.00
C GLY A 419 -0.74 10.45 15.13
N ASN A 420 -1.51 9.44 15.53
CA ASN A 420 -2.44 9.54 16.67
C ASN A 420 -1.70 9.83 17.98
N ALA A 421 -0.56 9.18 18.20
CA ALA A 421 0.25 9.40 19.39
C ALA A 421 0.83 10.82 19.43
N ILE A 422 1.25 11.37 18.28
CA ILE A 422 1.70 12.75 18.13
C ILE A 422 0.54 13.72 18.43
N VAL A 423 -0.63 13.51 17.81
CA VAL A 423 -1.83 14.34 18.02
C VAL A 423 -2.26 14.32 19.49
N ALA A 424 -2.24 13.16 20.15
CA ALA A 424 -2.57 13.04 21.56
C ALA A 424 -1.54 13.75 22.46
N SER A 425 -0.26 13.71 22.10
CA SER A 425 0.79 14.41 22.83
C SER A 425 0.66 15.93 22.72
N LEU A 426 0.37 16.44 21.53
CA LEU A 426 0.09 17.86 21.31
C LEU A 426 -1.20 18.32 22.00
N SER A 427 -2.24 17.50 21.93
CA SER A 427 -3.51 17.78 22.61
C SER A 427 -3.33 17.84 24.12
N ALA A 428 -2.53 16.92 24.69
CA ALA A 428 -2.19 16.95 26.11
C ALA A 428 -1.38 18.19 26.49
N TYR A 429 -0.39 18.59 25.67
CA TYR A 429 0.43 19.78 25.89
C TYR A 429 -0.40 21.07 25.92
N LYS A 430 -1.33 21.25 24.96
CA LYS A 430 -2.21 22.42 24.92
C LYS A 430 -3.45 22.32 25.83
N GLY A 431 -3.68 21.19 26.50
CA GLY A 431 -4.84 20.98 27.39
C GLY A 431 -6.18 20.90 26.64
N ILE A 432 -6.19 20.37 25.42
CA ILE A 432 -7.37 20.26 24.54
C ILE A 432 -7.70 18.79 24.23
N ASN A 433 -8.86 18.54 23.62
CA ASN A 433 -9.29 17.21 23.15
C ASN A 433 -9.11 16.11 24.22
N SER A 434 -9.49 16.41 25.48
CA SER A 434 -9.25 15.54 26.64
C SER A 434 -9.82 14.13 26.46
N HIS A 435 -10.93 14.01 25.72
CA HIS A 435 -11.51 12.73 25.33
C HIS A 435 -10.54 11.90 24.46
N PHE A 436 -10.01 12.48 23.38
CA PHE A 436 -9.04 11.81 22.50
C PHE A 436 -7.78 11.41 23.26
N VAL A 437 -7.24 12.30 24.11
CA VAL A 437 -6.06 12.01 24.95
C VAL A 437 -6.33 10.84 25.91
N THR A 438 -7.50 10.82 26.55
CA THR A 438 -7.88 9.76 27.50
C THR A 438 -8.05 8.41 26.79
N MET A 439 -8.73 8.42 25.64
CA MET A 439 -8.91 7.25 24.78
C MET A 439 -7.55 6.66 24.38
N MET A 440 -6.64 7.48 23.85
CA MET A 440 -5.29 7.05 23.47
C MET A 440 -4.47 6.49 24.63
N ARG A 441 -4.62 7.03 25.85
CA ARG A 441 -3.91 6.56 27.05
C ARG A 441 -4.44 5.25 27.63
N THR A 442 -5.74 4.98 27.50
CA THR A 442 -6.41 3.95 28.29
C THR A 442 -7.00 2.82 27.47
N GLN A 443 -7.40 3.10 26.22
CA GLN A 443 -8.10 2.17 25.35
C GLN A 443 -7.34 1.90 24.06
N GLY A 444 -6.62 2.90 23.56
CA GLY A 444 -6.12 2.88 22.18
C GLY A 444 -7.21 3.29 21.20
N VAL A 445 -7.02 3.00 19.92
CA VAL A 445 -7.98 3.35 18.85
C VAL A 445 -8.03 2.30 17.75
N ALA A 446 -9.20 2.15 17.15
CA ALA A 446 -9.37 1.36 15.94
C ALA A 446 -8.82 2.08 14.72
N LEU A 447 -8.19 1.29 13.84
CA LEU A 447 -7.74 1.68 12.51
C LEU A 447 -8.34 0.67 11.53
N ALA A 448 -9.18 1.14 10.62
CA ALA A 448 -9.79 0.27 9.62
C ALA A 448 -9.61 0.86 8.23
N HIS A 449 -9.46 -0.02 7.25
CA HIS A 449 -9.35 0.34 5.85
C HIS A 449 -10.13 -0.61 4.97
N TRP A 450 -10.89 -0.09 4.01
CA TRP A 450 -11.56 -0.87 2.98
C TRP A 450 -11.41 -0.18 1.62
N HIS A 451 -11.55 -0.96 0.54
CA HIS A 451 -11.34 -0.49 -0.83
C HIS A 451 -12.63 0.11 -1.41
N GLY A 452 -13.01 1.23 -0.81
CA GLY A 452 -14.20 1.99 -1.11
C GLY A 452 -14.25 3.27 -0.30
N TYR A 453 -15.38 3.98 -0.34
CA TYR A 453 -15.49 5.31 0.25
C TYR A 453 -16.64 5.41 1.24
N ILE A 454 -16.39 6.12 2.35
CA ILE A 454 -17.44 6.57 3.26
C ILE A 454 -18.18 7.74 2.62
N ASN A 455 -19.49 7.81 2.78
CA ASN A 455 -20.30 8.92 2.30
C ASN A 455 -19.94 10.20 3.07
N PRO A 456 -19.49 11.27 2.38
CA PRO A 456 -19.06 12.50 3.05
C PRO A 456 -20.16 13.15 3.90
N ASN A 457 -21.42 12.94 3.54
CA ASN A 457 -22.56 13.52 4.27
C ASN A 457 -22.91 12.77 5.56
N MET A 458 -22.29 11.61 5.80
CA MET A 458 -22.57 10.77 6.97
C MET A 458 -21.44 10.81 8.00
N ILE A 459 -20.34 11.51 7.71
CA ILE A 459 -19.16 11.60 8.58
C ILE A 459 -19.56 12.13 9.97
N PRO A 460 -19.20 11.44 11.06
CA PRO A 460 -19.56 11.87 12.40
C PRO A 460 -18.90 13.19 12.79
N GLU A 461 -19.57 13.98 13.63
CA GLU A 461 -19.02 15.23 14.14
C GLU A 461 -17.72 15.01 14.92
N GLY A 462 -16.71 15.83 14.63
CA GLY A 462 -15.37 15.75 15.23
C GLY A 462 -14.40 14.83 14.48
N TRP A 463 -14.84 14.17 13.40
CA TRP A 463 -13.97 13.51 12.44
C TRP A 463 -13.63 14.44 11.29
N PHE A 464 -12.36 14.46 10.92
CA PHE A 464 -11.86 15.32 9.86
C PHE A 464 -11.34 14.51 8.68
N THR A 465 -11.66 14.92 7.47
CA THR A 465 -11.22 14.25 6.25
C THR A 465 -9.95 14.86 5.68
N HIS A 466 -9.08 14.03 5.11
CA HIS A 466 -7.93 14.50 4.35
C HIS A 466 -7.57 13.52 3.22
N GLY A 467 -6.69 13.97 2.33
CA GLY A 467 -6.02 13.13 1.34
C GLY A 467 -6.68 13.00 -0.03
N ILE A 468 -7.88 13.58 -0.24
CA ILE A 468 -8.55 13.56 -1.55
C ILE A 468 -7.70 14.16 -2.67
N GLN A 469 -6.89 15.17 -2.37
CA GLN A 469 -6.01 15.84 -3.34
C GLN A 469 -4.65 15.14 -3.52
N ASN A 470 -4.40 14.03 -2.83
CA ASN A 470 -3.14 13.32 -2.95
C ASN A 470 -3.04 12.62 -4.31
N PRO A 471 -1.82 12.47 -4.86
CA PRO A 471 -1.59 11.64 -6.04
C PRO A 471 -2.06 10.20 -5.84
N HIS A 472 -2.53 9.55 -6.91
CA HIS A 472 -3.19 8.24 -6.83
C HIS A 472 -2.19 7.07 -6.70
N VAL A 473 -1.34 7.08 -5.68
CA VAL A 473 -0.26 6.09 -5.49
C VAL A 473 -0.80 4.67 -5.23
N ALA A 474 0.06 3.66 -5.39
CA ALA A 474 -0.32 2.29 -5.02
C ALA A 474 -0.27 2.10 -3.49
N CYS A 475 -1.05 1.12 -3.00
CA CYS A 475 -1.00 0.71 -1.60
C CYS A 475 0.41 0.27 -1.20
N SER A 476 0.71 0.27 0.10
CA SER A 476 2.04 -0.12 0.63
C SER A 476 3.23 0.73 0.14
N SER A 477 3.01 1.83 -0.59
CA SER A 477 4.10 2.71 -1.04
C SER A 477 4.63 3.57 0.12
N PRO A 478 5.92 3.98 0.10
CA PRO A 478 6.41 4.99 1.04
C PRO A 478 5.59 6.29 1.00
N GLN A 479 5.15 6.68 -0.19
CA GLN A 479 4.28 7.84 -0.43
C GLN A 479 3.00 7.76 0.38
N SER A 480 2.26 6.64 0.32
CA SER A 480 0.98 6.52 1.03
C SER A 480 1.16 6.65 2.55
N ALA A 481 2.26 6.13 3.11
CA ALA A 481 2.57 6.30 4.53
C ALA A 481 2.93 7.76 4.89
N VAL A 482 3.67 8.46 4.03
CA VAL A 482 3.97 9.89 4.22
C VAL A 482 2.68 10.71 4.18
N TYR A 483 1.82 10.50 3.19
CA TYR A 483 0.54 11.20 3.06
C TYR A 483 -0.41 10.93 4.24
N ALA A 484 -0.46 9.69 4.73
CA ALA A 484 -1.27 9.31 5.87
C ALA A 484 -0.86 10.05 7.15
N LEU A 485 0.45 10.26 7.36
CA LEU A 485 0.96 11.00 8.52
C LEU A 485 0.84 12.51 8.31
N SER A 486 1.29 13.06 7.17
CA SER A 486 1.24 14.51 6.93
C SER A 486 -0.19 15.03 6.95
N GLY A 487 -1.11 14.42 6.20
CA GLY A 487 -2.49 14.87 6.10
C GLY A 487 -3.24 14.83 7.44
N LYS A 488 -2.94 13.83 8.29
CA LYS A 488 -3.47 13.77 9.66
C LYS A 488 -2.99 14.95 10.49
N LEU A 489 -1.69 15.25 10.44
CA LEU A 489 -1.12 16.35 11.22
C LEU A 489 -1.66 17.70 10.73
N ASP A 490 -1.80 17.88 9.42
CA ASP A 490 -2.36 19.09 8.82
C ASP A 490 -3.82 19.30 9.24
N VAL A 491 -4.66 18.27 9.16
CA VAL A 491 -6.07 18.40 9.52
C VAL A 491 -6.28 18.59 11.03
N PHE A 492 -5.40 18.02 11.86
CA PHE A 492 -5.38 18.31 13.29
C PHE A 492 -5.01 19.77 13.58
N ILE A 493 -3.98 20.30 12.90
CA ILE A 493 -3.57 21.71 13.03
C ILE A 493 -4.72 22.64 12.60
N GLU A 494 -5.42 22.29 11.53
CA GLU A 494 -6.59 23.03 11.06
C GLU A 494 -7.74 23.00 12.10
N ALA A 495 -8.06 21.83 12.64
CA ALA A 495 -9.06 21.67 13.69
C ALA A 495 -8.71 22.52 14.93
N PHE A 496 -7.44 22.51 15.33
CA PHE A 496 -6.92 23.33 16.42
C PHE A 496 -7.10 24.83 16.15
N ALA A 497 -6.67 25.32 14.97
CA ALA A 497 -6.80 26.72 14.58
C ALA A 497 -8.28 27.17 14.55
N LYS A 498 -9.19 26.29 14.12
CA LYS A 498 -10.64 26.53 14.11
C LYS A 498 -11.32 26.29 15.46
N LYS A 499 -10.57 25.92 16.51
CA LYS A 499 -11.08 25.59 17.85
C LYS A 499 -12.17 24.51 17.83
N LYS A 500 -12.07 23.55 16.91
CA LYS A 500 -12.97 22.40 16.82
C LYS A 500 -12.42 21.23 17.61
N GLU A 501 -13.31 20.44 18.20
CA GLU A 501 -12.93 19.20 18.89
C GLU A 501 -12.47 18.16 17.88
N TYR A 502 -11.26 17.62 18.07
CA TYR A 502 -10.72 16.51 17.28
C TYR A 502 -11.03 15.18 17.96
N ARG A 503 -11.79 14.31 17.28
CA ARG A 503 -12.14 12.97 17.75
C ARG A 503 -11.50 11.86 16.92
N GLY A 504 -11.10 12.17 15.69
CA GLY A 504 -10.43 11.25 14.78
C GLY A 504 -10.34 11.85 13.38
N ASP A 505 -9.87 11.06 12.44
CA ASP A 505 -9.77 11.44 11.04
C ASP A 505 -10.11 10.30 10.10
N ILE A 506 -10.40 10.68 8.87
CA ILE A 506 -10.72 9.84 7.72
C ILE A 506 -9.74 10.21 6.62
N HIS A 507 -8.85 9.29 6.29
CA HIS A 507 -7.91 9.45 5.20
C HIS A 507 -8.48 8.81 3.94
N ILE A 508 -8.84 9.65 2.97
CA ILE A 508 -9.28 9.22 1.65
C ILE A 508 -8.03 9.01 0.80
N GLU A 509 -7.87 7.79 0.28
CA GLU A 509 -6.83 7.44 -0.67
C GLU A 509 -7.44 7.34 -2.07
N PRO A 510 -7.25 8.35 -2.94
CA PRO A 510 -7.91 8.38 -4.25
C PRO A 510 -7.57 7.15 -5.10
N HIS A 511 -8.61 6.56 -5.69
CA HIS A 511 -8.54 5.30 -6.41
C HIS A 511 -7.88 4.16 -5.61
N HIS A 512 -8.19 4.10 -4.32
CA HIS A 512 -7.83 2.99 -3.46
C HIS A 512 -8.91 2.71 -2.42
N GLY A 513 -9.18 3.66 -1.52
CA GLY A 513 -10.19 3.47 -0.49
C GLY A 513 -10.13 4.46 0.65
N THR A 514 -10.69 4.06 1.79
CA THR A 514 -10.81 4.90 2.99
C THR A 514 -10.07 4.25 4.15
N ASN A 515 -9.28 5.02 4.88
CA ASN A 515 -8.83 4.66 6.22
C ASN A 515 -9.59 5.51 7.24
N ILE A 516 -10.05 4.90 8.33
CA ILE A 516 -10.76 5.60 9.39
C ILE A 516 -10.19 5.24 10.76
N ILE A 517 -10.18 6.24 11.63
CA ILE A 517 -9.88 6.09 13.05
C ILE A 517 -11.18 6.12 13.83
N PHE A 518 -11.36 5.20 14.77
CA PHE A 518 -12.57 5.13 15.59
C PHE A 518 -12.23 4.69 17.02
N PRO A 519 -13.10 4.89 18.02
CA PRO A 519 -12.80 4.49 19.40
C PRO A 519 -12.57 2.98 19.55
N SER A 520 -13.33 2.17 18.83
CA SER A 520 -13.19 0.71 18.79
C SER A 520 -13.66 0.13 17.46
N LEU A 521 -13.18 -1.06 17.09
CA LEU A 521 -13.61 -1.74 15.87
C LEU A 521 -15.05 -2.22 15.99
N VAL A 522 -15.50 -2.57 17.21
CA VAL A 522 -16.89 -2.93 17.47
C VAL A 522 -17.83 -1.74 17.27
N GLU A 523 -17.48 -0.55 17.75
CA GLU A 523 -18.27 0.65 17.50
C GLU A 523 -18.27 1.04 16.03
N LEU A 524 -17.13 0.94 15.35
CA LEU A 524 -17.06 1.17 13.92
C LEU A 524 -17.95 0.19 13.15
N GLY A 525 -17.90 -1.10 13.52
CA GLY A 525 -18.75 -2.12 12.92
C GLY A 525 -20.24 -1.83 13.11
N LYS A 526 -20.66 -1.37 14.30
CA LYS A 526 -22.05 -0.95 14.54
C LYS A 526 -22.43 0.26 13.70
N TYR A 527 -21.54 1.25 13.59
CA TYR A 527 -21.79 2.46 12.81
C TYR A 527 -21.93 2.14 11.31
N LEU A 528 -20.98 1.38 10.73
CA LEU A 528 -21.01 0.99 9.32
C LEU A 528 -22.15 0.02 8.98
N SER A 529 -22.53 -0.88 9.89
CA SER A 529 -23.64 -1.82 9.67
C SER A 529 -25.02 -1.25 10.01
N GLY A 530 -25.09 -0.08 10.64
CA GLY A 530 -26.33 0.58 11.00
C GLY A 530 -27.09 1.16 9.79
N ASP A 531 -26.37 1.58 8.76
CA ASP A 531 -26.93 2.06 7.50
C ASP A 531 -25.96 1.75 6.34
N MET A 532 -26.44 1.00 5.35
CA MET A 532 -25.67 0.58 4.17
C MET A 532 -25.25 1.74 3.26
N GLN A 533 -25.80 2.95 3.46
CA GLN A 533 -25.38 4.16 2.74
C GLN A 533 -24.15 4.83 3.34
N VAL A 534 -23.69 4.39 4.52
CA VAL A 534 -22.53 4.98 5.20
C VAL A 534 -21.28 4.76 4.38
N ALA A 535 -21.06 3.56 3.85
CA ALA A 535 -19.87 3.24 3.09
C ALA A 535 -20.16 2.15 2.05
N VAL A 536 -19.44 2.20 0.93
CA VAL A 536 -19.61 1.30 -0.20
C VAL A 536 -18.26 0.93 -0.82
N LEU A 537 -18.19 -0.23 -1.48
CA LEU A 537 -17.00 -0.67 -2.22
C LEU A 537 -16.84 0.08 -3.55
N GLY A 538 -15.59 0.10 -4.05
CA GLY A 538 -15.26 0.68 -5.34
C GLY A 538 -15.29 2.21 -5.34
N ASN A 539 -15.47 2.81 -6.51
CA ASN A 539 -15.42 4.27 -6.66
C ASN A 539 -16.75 4.98 -6.36
N ALA A 540 -17.73 4.25 -5.84
CA ALA A 540 -18.97 4.86 -5.36
C ALA A 540 -18.64 5.81 -4.19
N TYR A 541 -19.26 6.99 -4.21
CA TYR A 541 -18.99 8.16 -3.35
C TYR A 541 -17.66 8.90 -3.55
N LEU A 542 -16.68 8.41 -4.32
CA LEU A 542 -15.46 9.18 -4.57
C LEU A 542 -15.76 10.55 -5.19
N TYR A 543 -16.64 10.57 -6.19
CA TYR A 543 -17.07 11.81 -6.86
C TYR A 543 -17.72 12.83 -5.92
N LEU A 544 -18.30 12.38 -4.78
CA LEU A 544 -18.88 13.28 -3.79
C LEU A 544 -17.81 14.08 -3.05
N TYR A 545 -16.58 13.57 -2.94
CA TYR A 545 -15.47 14.33 -2.36
C TYR A 545 -14.90 15.35 -3.35
N GLU A 546 -14.89 15.01 -4.64
CA GLU A 546 -14.39 15.90 -5.70
C GLU A 546 -15.27 17.14 -5.92
N HIS A 547 -16.57 17.05 -5.58
CA HIS A 547 -17.57 18.08 -5.87
C HIS A 547 -18.18 18.74 -4.61
N ASN A 548 -17.70 18.38 -3.41
CA ASN A 548 -18.19 18.99 -2.18
C ASN A 548 -17.32 20.18 -1.78
N GLU A 549 -17.78 21.39 -2.09
CA GLU A 549 -17.07 22.65 -1.78
C GLU A 549 -16.88 22.89 -0.26
N ASN A 550 -17.51 22.09 0.61
CA ASN A 550 -17.44 22.22 2.07
C ASN A 550 -16.45 21.27 2.74
N LEU A 551 -15.75 20.42 1.97
CA LEU A 551 -14.67 19.53 2.42
C LEU A 551 -13.33 20.03 1.88
#